data_AF-A0A520GQT4-F1
#
_entry.id   AF-A0A520GQT4-F1
#
_cell.length_a   1.000
_cell.length_b   1.000
_cell.length_c   1.000
_cell.angle_alpha   90.00
_cell.angle_beta   90.00
_cell.angle_gamma   90.00
#
_symmetry.space_group_name_H-M   'P 1'
#
loop_
_entity.id
_entity.type
_entity.pdbx_description
1 polymer ?
#
loop_
_entity_poly.entity_id
_entity_poly.type
_entity_poly.pdbx_seq_one_letter_code
_entity_poly.pdbx_strand_id
1 'polypeptide(L)'
;MSDEHYQATEDAHTGPIKNPKQLLLAVFFSFIVPILIIAGLVSYVVSGTHPSGSADGADMGLYGVSKETRAKEIAERLKKVGSIEIRDANRPLAAGEAVFKAQCVACHGAPGIPTAPHLNDAAAWGPRIGQGYATLLEHALKGKGAMPPQGGGDFEDVEIGRAVAYMANSGGAKFPEPDRPAAPAAEAAAAAPAEAPAK
;
A
#
# COMPACT_ATOMS: atom_id res chain seq x y z
N MET A 1 -62.72 48.11 56.41
CA MET A 1 -62.49 48.90 55.19
C MET A 1 -61.13 48.48 54.66
N SER A 2 -61.12 47.64 53.62
CA SER A 2 -60.00 47.35 52.71
C SER A 2 -58.59 47.26 53.35
N ASP A 3 -58.25 46.09 53.90
CA ASP A 3 -56.95 45.77 54.51
C ASP A 3 -55.82 45.59 53.48
N GLU A 4 -54.66 46.15 53.80
CA GLU A 4 -53.39 46.14 53.04
C GLU A 4 -52.90 44.74 52.60
N HIS A 5 -53.35 43.67 53.25
CA HIS A 5 -52.92 42.31 52.96
C HIS A 5 -53.38 41.77 51.59
N TYR A 6 -54.39 42.40 50.97
CA TYR A 6 -54.90 41.98 49.65
C TYR A 6 -53.99 42.46 48.49
N GLN A 7 -53.33 43.63 48.63
CA GLN A 7 -52.48 44.17 47.55
C GLN A 7 -51.10 43.53 47.47
N ALA A 8 -50.54 43.07 48.60
CA ALA A 8 -49.21 42.45 48.63
C ALA A 8 -49.12 41.12 47.84
N THR A 9 -50.24 40.40 47.68
CA THR A 9 -50.30 39.13 46.94
C THR A 9 -50.55 39.29 45.45
N GLU A 10 -51.08 40.44 45.00
CA GLU A 10 -51.33 40.71 43.58
C GLU A 10 -50.05 41.16 42.83
N ASP A 11 -49.12 41.85 43.50
CA ASP A 11 -47.84 42.27 42.91
C ASP A 11 -46.78 41.15 42.84
N ALA A 12 -46.93 40.07 43.61
CA ALA A 12 -45.96 38.97 43.66
C ALA A 12 -46.03 38.01 42.44
N HIS A 13 -47.08 38.12 41.61
CA HIS A 13 -47.28 37.26 40.43
C HIS A 13 -47.27 37.99 39.09
N THR A 14 -47.03 39.32 39.07
CA THR A 14 -46.74 40.01 37.82
C THR A 14 -45.26 39.85 37.49
N GLY A 15 -44.94 38.96 36.54
CA GLY A 15 -43.60 38.87 35.97
C GLY A 15 -43.16 40.21 35.34
N PRO A 16 -41.87 40.36 34.96
CA PRO A 16 -41.33 41.59 34.39
C PRO A 16 -42.09 42.12 33.16
N ILE A 17 -42.88 41.26 32.52
CA ILE A 17 -43.65 41.54 31.30
C ILE A 17 -45.09 41.92 31.68
N LYS A 18 -45.38 43.22 31.64
CA LYS A 18 -46.70 43.77 32.04
C LYS A 18 -47.63 44.07 30.86
N ASN A 19 -47.12 43.98 29.64
CA ASN A 19 -47.87 44.27 28.41
C ASN A 19 -47.54 43.26 27.29
N PRO A 20 -48.50 42.92 26.40
CA PRO A 20 -48.27 41.97 25.30
C PRO A 20 -47.18 42.46 24.32
N LYS A 21 -47.03 43.79 24.16
CA LYS A 21 -45.94 44.38 23.38
C LYS A 21 -44.56 44.09 24.00
N GLN A 22 -44.47 44.07 25.32
CA GLN A 22 -43.23 43.77 26.04
C GLN A 22 -42.89 42.27 25.95
N LEU A 23 -43.90 41.40 25.84
CA LEU A 23 -43.72 39.96 25.61
C LEU A 23 -43.12 39.69 24.22
N LEU A 24 -43.70 40.30 23.18
CA LEU A 24 -43.17 40.17 21.81
C LEU A 24 -41.72 40.68 21.72
N LEU A 25 -41.42 41.78 22.39
CA LEU A 25 -40.09 42.36 22.42
C LEU A 25 -39.09 41.44 23.15
N ALA A 26 -39.46 40.89 24.32
CA ALA A 26 -38.62 39.95 25.05
C ALA A 26 -38.33 38.67 24.25
N VAL A 27 -39.34 38.10 23.58
CA VAL A 27 -39.17 36.92 22.71
C VAL A 27 -38.28 37.23 21.52
N PHE A 28 -38.54 38.34 20.82
CA PHE A 28 -37.75 38.78 19.67
C PHE A 28 -36.27 38.93 20.01
N PHE A 29 -35.94 39.64 21.10
CA PHE A 29 -34.56 39.80 21.55
C PHE A 29 -33.96 38.49 22.10
N SER A 30 -34.74 37.60 22.72
CA SER A 30 -34.26 36.29 23.17
C SER A 30 -33.81 35.37 22.05
N PHE A 31 -34.34 35.50 20.84
CA PHE A 31 -33.88 34.73 19.68
C PHE A 31 -32.79 35.48 18.91
N ILE A 32 -32.94 36.79 18.72
CA ILE A 32 -32.03 37.56 17.87
C ILE A 32 -30.71 37.85 18.57
N VAL A 33 -30.70 38.19 19.86
CA VAL A 33 -29.47 38.53 20.57
C VAL A 33 -28.52 37.32 20.61
N PRO A 34 -28.93 36.08 20.96
CA PRO A 34 -28.04 34.92 20.89
C PRO A 34 -27.56 34.61 19.48
N ILE A 35 -28.42 34.72 18.45
CA ILE A 35 -28.02 34.49 17.05
C ILE A 35 -26.96 35.50 16.61
N LEU A 36 -27.15 36.78 16.92
CA LEU A 36 -26.19 37.84 16.58
C LEU A 36 -24.89 37.69 17.37
N ILE A 37 -24.94 37.26 18.64
CA ILE A 37 -23.75 36.97 19.44
C ILE A 37 -22.98 35.79 18.83
N ILE A 38 -23.65 34.68 18.50
CA ILE A 38 -23.01 33.52 17.88
C ILE A 38 -22.41 33.90 16.52
N ALA A 39 -23.16 34.61 15.67
CA ALA A 39 -22.66 35.08 14.38
C ALA A 39 -21.47 36.04 14.52
N GLY A 40 -21.53 36.94 15.52
CA GLY A 40 -20.43 37.85 15.85
C GLY A 40 -19.19 37.12 16.36
N LEU A 41 -19.35 36.08 17.19
CA LEU A 41 -18.26 35.23 17.67
C LEU A 41 -17.64 34.41 16.53
N VAL A 42 -18.46 33.82 15.65
CA VAL A 42 -17.97 33.12 14.46
C VAL A 42 -17.20 34.10 13.54
N SER A 43 -17.76 35.28 13.29
CA SER A 43 -17.09 36.33 12.51
C SER A 43 -15.78 36.77 13.16
N TYR A 44 -15.74 36.92 14.48
CA TYR A 44 -14.54 37.29 15.23
C TYR A 44 -13.44 36.22 15.15
N VAL A 45 -13.80 34.94 15.27
CA VAL A 45 -12.88 33.80 15.16
C VAL A 45 -12.37 33.61 13.72
N VAL A 46 -13.20 33.94 12.72
CA VAL A 46 -12.87 33.80 11.29
C VAL A 46 -12.17 35.04 10.72
N SER A 47 -12.33 36.21 11.36
CA SER A 47 -11.69 37.46 10.93
C SER A 47 -10.17 37.37 11.11
N GLY A 48 -9.43 37.85 10.11
CA GLY A 48 -8.02 37.53 9.82
C GLY A 48 -6.94 37.78 10.89
N THR A 49 -7.29 38.08 12.14
CA THR A 49 -6.35 38.10 13.27
C THR A 49 -6.16 36.72 13.92
N HIS A 50 -6.98 35.71 13.55
CA HIS A 50 -6.84 34.30 13.97
C HIS A 50 -7.05 33.35 12.77
N PRO A 51 -6.03 33.06 11.95
CA PRO A 51 -6.20 32.17 10.80
C PRO A 51 -6.26 30.72 11.27
N SER A 52 -7.44 30.18 11.58
CA SER A 52 -7.69 28.78 11.24
C SER A 52 -7.67 28.69 9.71
N GLY A 53 -6.77 27.87 9.17
CA GLY A 53 -6.41 27.83 7.75
C GLY A 53 -7.57 28.06 6.77
N SER A 54 -7.39 29.05 5.89
CA SER A 54 -8.08 29.28 4.61
C SER A 54 -9.53 28.77 4.49
N ALA A 55 -10.49 29.67 4.70
CA ALA A 55 -11.87 29.50 4.28
C ALA A 55 -12.12 30.28 2.97
N ASP A 56 -11.60 29.79 1.85
CA ASP A 56 -12.23 30.03 0.55
C ASP A 56 -13.47 29.13 0.48
N GLY A 57 -14.62 29.68 0.86
CA GLY A 57 -15.86 28.95 1.02
C GLY A 57 -16.46 28.52 -0.32
N ALA A 58 -16.35 27.23 -0.66
CA ALA A 58 -17.17 26.60 -1.70
C ALA A 58 -17.43 25.10 -1.49
N ASP A 59 -17.53 24.61 -0.26
CA ASP A 59 -17.97 23.24 0.04
C ASP A 59 -18.01 22.98 1.55
N MET A 60 -19.14 23.35 2.18
CA MET A 60 -19.53 22.79 3.47
C MET A 60 -19.88 21.30 3.27
N GLY A 61 -18.86 20.46 3.18
CA GLY A 61 -18.96 19.02 3.35
C GLY A 61 -19.31 18.71 4.81
N LEU A 62 -20.33 17.88 5.03
CA LEU A 62 -20.67 17.34 6.34
C LEU A 62 -19.41 16.75 6.98
N TYR A 63 -19.04 17.22 8.17
CA TYR A 63 -17.80 16.90 8.92
C TYR A 63 -16.48 17.60 8.49
N GLY A 64 -16.53 18.73 7.77
CA GLY A 64 -15.33 19.57 7.59
C GLY A 64 -14.25 18.98 6.68
N VAL A 65 -14.63 18.01 5.83
CA VAL A 65 -13.73 17.43 4.82
C VAL A 65 -14.02 18.12 3.49
N SER A 66 -13.07 18.93 3.03
CA SER A 66 -13.15 19.56 1.70
C SER A 66 -13.07 18.52 0.58
N LYS A 67 -13.57 18.85 -0.62
CA LYS A 67 -13.42 18.00 -1.81
C LYS A 67 -11.96 17.65 -2.09
N GLU A 68 -11.06 18.58 -1.81
CA GLU A 68 -9.62 18.38 -1.99
C GLU A 68 -9.05 17.35 -1.00
N THR A 69 -9.45 17.39 0.27
CA THR A 69 -9.05 16.39 1.27
C THR A 69 -9.60 15.01 0.93
N ARG A 70 -10.86 14.93 0.46
CA ARG A 70 -11.46 13.67 0.00
C ARG A 70 -10.75 13.11 -1.23
N ALA A 71 -10.39 13.97 -2.19
CA ALA A 71 -9.64 13.55 -3.38
C ALA A 71 -8.25 13.04 -3.02
N LYS A 72 -7.55 13.69 -2.08
CA LYS A 72 -6.25 13.24 -1.55
C LYS A 72 -6.37 11.89 -0.84
N GLU A 73 -7.37 11.69 0.01
CA GLU A 73 -7.57 10.43 0.74
C GLU A 73 -7.94 9.26 -0.20
N ILE A 74 -8.79 9.52 -1.21
CA ILE A 74 -9.10 8.53 -2.25
C ILE A 74 -7.86 8.19 -3.08
N ALA A 75 -7.08 9.20 -3.48
CA ALA A 75 -5.83 8.98 -4.23
C ALA A 75 -4.82 8.17 -3.41
N GLU A 76 -4.76 8.38 -2.10
CA GLU A 76 -3.90 7.62 -1.19
C GLU A 76 -4.31 6.15 -1.08
N ARG A 77 -5.61 5.86 -1.05
CA ARG A 77 -6.14 4.49 -1.06
C ARG A 77 -6.04 3.80 -2.41
N LEU A 78 -5.99 4.57 -3.51
CA LEU A 78 -5.82 4.08 -4.87
C LEU A 78 -4.35 3.99 -5.30
N LYS A 79 -3.38 4.31 -4.42
CA LYS A 79 -1.96 4.10 -4.69
C LYS A 79 -1.75 2.64 -5.09
N LYS A 80 -1.13 2.45 -6.26
CA LYS A 80 -0.96 1.13 -6.86
C LYS A 80 -0.06 0.28 -5.96
N VAL A 81 -0.62 -0.77 -5.38
CA VAL A 81 0.02 -1.66 -4.38
C VAL A 81 1.06 -2.62 -4.97
N GLY A 82 1.44 -2.44 -6.25
CA GLY A 82 2.47 -3.24 -6.88
C GLY A 82 2.83 -2.74 -8.28
N SER A 83 4.12 -2.72 -8.60
CA SER A 83 4.61 -2.61 -9.96
C SER A 83 4.74 -4.00 -10.56
N ILE A 84 4.25 -4.17 -11.78
CA ILE A 84 4.47 -5.38 -12.57
C ILE A 84 5.62 -5.03 -13.52
N GLU A 85 6.76 -5.71 -13.37
CA GLU A 85 7.88 -5.59 -14.29
C GLU A 85 7.74 -6.69 -15.35
N ILE A 86 7.65 -6.31 -16.62
CA ILE A 86 7.61 -7.26 -17.74
C ILE A 86 9.03 -7.41 -18.25
N ARG A 87 9.66 -8.53 -17.92
CA ARG A 87 11.00 -8.88 -18.39
C ARG A 87 10.93 -9.43 -19.81
N ASP A 88 11.91 -9.06 -20.63
CA ASP A 88 12.05 -9.63 -21.97
C ASP A 88 12.45 -11.11 -21.87
N ALA A 89 11.57 -12.00 -22.32
CA ALA A 89 11.81 -13.45 -22.38
C ALA A 89 13.03 -13.81 -23.25
N ASN A 90 13.41 -12.95 -24.19
CA ASN A 90 14.55 -13.17 -25.08
C ASN A 90 15.87 -12.62 -24.54
N ARG A 91 15.89 -11.98 -23.36
CA ARG A 91 17.12 -11.44 -22.76
C ARG A 91 18.23 -12.50 -22.68
N PRO A 92 19.52 -12.11 -22.77
CA PRO A 92 20.61 -13.04 -22.52
C PRO A 92 20.46 -13.70 -21.15
N LEU A 93 20.50 -15.04 -21.11
CA LEU A 93 20.42 -15.79 -19.87
C LEU A 93 21.69 -15.56 -19.05
N ALA A 94 21.52 -15.28 -17.75
CA ALA A 94 22.63 -15.17 -16.83
C ALA A 94 23.41 -16.50 -16.73
N ALA A 95 24.70 -16.39 -16.45
CA ALA A 95 25.53 -17.55 -16.11
C ALA A 95 25.20 -18.03 -14.69
N GLY A 96 25.42 -19.32 -14.40
CA GLY A 96 25.11 -19.90 -13.10
C GLY A 96 25.77 -19.19 -11.90
N GLU A 97 27.01 -18.74 -12.07
CA GLU A 97 27.72 -17.96 -11.05
C GLU A 97 27.06 -16.59 -10.76
N ALA A 98 26.54 -15.92 -11.80
CA ALA A 98 25.88 -14.63 -11.63
C ALA A 98 24.57 -14.77 -10.85
N VAL A 99 23.77 -15.79 -11.16
CA VAL A 99 22.53 -16.14 -10.43
C VAL A 99 22.85 -16.51 -8.98
N PHE A 100 23.90 -17.32 -8.78
CA PHE A 100 24.36 -17.67 -7.43
C PHE A 100 24.68 -16.43 -6.60
N LYS A 101 25.47 -15.50 -7.15
CA LYS A 101 25.84 -14.26 -6.45
C LYS A 101 24.64 -13.34 -6.20
N ALA A 102 23.68 -13.30 -7.12
CA ALA A 102 22.52 -12.45 -6.99
C ALA A 102 21.56 -12.90 -5.88
N GLN A 103 21.34 -14.21 -5.72
CA GLN A 103 20.26 -14.71 -4.86
C GLN A 103 20.65 -15.87 -3.94
N CYS A 104 21.50 -16.80 -4.39
CA CYS A 104 21.77 -18.03 -3.66
C CYS A 104 22.83 -17.86 -2.56
N VAL A 105 23.78 -16.94 -2.76
CA VAL A 105 24.96 -16.73 -1.91
C VAL A 105 24.60 -16.34 -0.47
N ALA A 106 23.47 -15.67 -0.26
CA ALA A 106 23.02 -15.28 1.07
C ALA A 106 22.84 -16.48 2.01
N CYS A 107 22.41 -17.63 1.47
CA CYS A 107 22.19 -18.86 2.23
C CYS A 107 23.29 -19.90 2.00
N HIS A 108 23.82 -20.00 0.79
CA HIS A 108 24.78 -21.04 0.40
C HIS A 108 26.23 -20.54 0.31
N GLY A 109 26.48 -19.25 0.56
CA GLY A 109 27.83 -18.70 0.68
C GLY A 109 28.44 -18.96 2.07
N ALA A 110 29.55 -18.30 2.35
CA ALA A 110 30.13 -18.23 3.69
C ALA A 110 29.88 -16.82 4.26
N PRO A 111 29.28 -16.65 5.45
CA PRO A 111 28.98 -17.68 6.47
C PRO A 111 27.70 -18.51 6.23
N GLY A 112 26.81 -18.08 5.33
CA GLY A 112 25.61 -18.84 4.93
C GLY A 112 24.65 -19.17 6.07
N ILE A 113 23.69 -20.06 5.80
CA ILE A 113 22.84 -20.65 6.84
C ILE A 113 23.34 -22.06 7.18
N PRO A 114 23.47 -22.45 8.46
CA PRO A 114 24.11 -23.71 8.85
C PRO A 114 23.51 -24.99 8.25
N THR A 115 22.23 -24.96 7.86
CA THR A 115 21.52 -26.12 7.30
C THR A 115 21.60 -26.21 5.78
N ALA A 116 22.12 -25.18 5.10
CA ALA A 116 22.27 -25.17 3.65
C ALA A 116 23.60 -25.80 3.24
N PRO A 117 23.65 -26.53 2.11
CA PRO A 117 24.90 -26.99 1.53
C PRO A 117 25.71 -25.78 1.01
N HIS A 118 26.80 -25.45 1.68
CA HIS A 118 27.66 -24.32 1.28
C HIS A 118 28.40 -24.60 -0.03
N LEU A 119 28.73 -23.54 -0.75
CA LEU A 119 29.56 -23.62 -1.95
C LEU A 119 30.94 -24.21 -1.60
N ASN A 120 31.45 -25.10 -2.45
CA ASN A 120 32.71 -25.83 -2.28
C ASN A 120 32.76 -26.84 -1.10
N ASP A 121 31.63 -27.16 -0.45
CA ASP A 121 31.57 -28.21 0.57
C ASP A 121 31.29 -29.59 -0.05
N ALA A 122 32.35 -30.29 -0.46
CA ALA A 122 32.23 -31.61 -1.08
C ALA A 122 31.52 -32.65 -0.17
N ALA A 123 31.65 -32.53 1.16
CA ALA A 123 31.02 -33.46 2.10
C ALA A 123 29.50 -33.25 2.14
N ALA A 124 29.04 -31.99 2.17
CA ALA A 124 27.62 -31.67 2.11
C ALA A 124 27.00 -31.97 0.73
N TRP A 125 27.79 -31.81 -0.35
CA TRP A 125 27.32 -32.01 -1.72
C TRP A 125 27.31 -33.48 -2.17
N GLY A 126 28.20 -34.34 -1.68
CA GLY A 126 28.27 -35.76 -2.05
C GLY A 126 26.92 -36.51 -2.08
N PRO A 127 26.14 -36.55 -0.98
CA PRO A 127 24.84 -37.24 -0.95
C PRO A 127 23.76 -36.54 -1.80
N ARG A 128 23.96 -35.27 -2.15
CA ARG A 128 23.03 -34.48 -2.96
C ARG A 128 23.28 -34.72 -4.45
N ILE A 129 24.54 -34.73 -4.85
CA ILE A 129 24.99 -35.09 -6.20
C ILE A 129 24.51 -36.51 -6.54
N GLY A 130 24.54 -37.43 -5.57
CA GLY A 130 24.01 -38.79 -5.73
C GLY A 130 22.52 -38.88 -6.08
N GLN A 131 21.72 -37.84 -5.83
CA GLN A 131 20.31 -37.77 -6.23
C GLN A 131 20.12 -37.37 -7.70
N GLY A 132 21.20 -36.91 -8.36
CA GLY A 132 21.19 -36.47 -9.75
C GLY A 132 20.73 -35.02 -9.94
N TYR A 133 21.11 -34.46 -11.10
CA TYR A 133 20.85 -33.07 -11.46
C TYR A 133 19.36 -32.70 -11.47
N ALA A 134 18.51 -33.55 -12.06
CA ALA A 134 17.07 -33.28 -12.20
C ALA A 134 16.38 -33.09 -10.84
N THR A 135 16.74 -33.90 -9.85
CA THR A 135 16.21 -33.81 -8.48
C THR A 135 16.64 -32.50 -7.81
N LEU A 136 17.90 -32.11 -7.98
CA LEU A 136 18.43 -30.86 -7.43
C LEU A 136 17.75 -29.64 -8.06
N LEU A 137 17.56 -29.67 -9.38
CA LEU A 137 16.85 -28.63 -10.11
C LEU A 137 15.39 -28.51 -9.64
N GLU A 138 14.67 -29.63 -9.52
CA GLU A 138 13.30 -29.62 -9.03
C GLU A 138 13.19 -28.98 -7.64
N HIS A 139 14.10 -29.34 -6.73
CA HIS A 139 14.14 -28.76 -5.40
C HIS A 139 14.48 -27.28 -5.42
N ALA A 140 15.36 -26.82 -6.31
CA ALA A 140 15.66 -25.41 -6.48
C ALA A 140 14.46 -24.62 -7.02
N LEU A 141 13.74 -25.17 -7.99
CA LEU A 141 12.57 -24.50 -8.60
C LEU A 141 11.37 -24.47 -7.66
N LYS A 142 11.03 -25.61 -7.03
CA LYS A 142 9.84 -25.74 -6.18
C LYS A 142 10.08 -25.36 -4.72
N GLY A 143 11.34 -25.19 -4.33
CA GLY A 143 11.75 -25.04 -2.94
C GLY A 143 11.80 -26.38 -2.19
N LYS A 144 12.55 -26.41 -1.08
CA LYS A 144 12.67 -27.58 -0.20
C LYS A 144 13.03 -27.15 1.22
N GLY A 145 12.16 -27.47 2.18
CA GLY A 145 12.36 -27.12 3.58
C GLY A 145 12.43 -25.61 3.77
N ALA A 146 13.57 -25.11 4.28
CA ALA A 146 13.81 -23.68 4.48
C ALA A 146 14.20 -22.92 3.18
N MET A 147 14.45 -23.63 2.08
CA MET A 147 14.79 -23.01 0.79
C MET A 147 13.50 -22.66 0.02
N PRO A 148 13.21 -21.37 -0.24
CA PRO A 148 12.04 -20.96 -1.01
C PRO A 148 12.18 -21.33 -2.50
N PRO A 149 11.06 -21.37 -3.26
CA PRO A 149 11.08 -21.53 -4.72
C PRO A 149 12.03 -20.55 -5.39
N GLN A 150 12.87 -21.03 -6.30
CA GLN A 150 13.91 -20.27 -7.01
C GLN A 150 14.85 -19.45 -6.09
N GLY A 151 14.97 -19.82 -4.81
CA GLY A 151 15.74 -19.03 -3.83
C GLY A 151 15.11 -17.67 -3.48
N GLY A 152 13.84 -17.46 -3.84
CA GLY A 152 13.10 -16.22 -3.62
C GLY A 152 13.34 -15.14 -4.69
N GLY A 153 14.09 -15.48 -5.74
CA GLY A 153 14.30 -14.62 -6.90
C GLY A 153 13.27 -14.88 -8.00
N ASP A 154 13.24 -13.99 -8.98
CA ASP A 154 12.47 -14.15 -10.22
C ASP A 154 13.49 -14.37 -11.35
N PHE A 155 13.79 -15.63 -11.65
CA PHE A 155 14.76 -16.05 -12.66
C PHE A 155 14.09 -17.03 -13.62
N GLU A 156 14.61 -17.13 -14.84
CA GLU A 156 14.21 -18.22 -15.73
C GLU A 156 14.66 -19.57 -15.16
N ASP A 157 13.88 -20.63 -15.37
CA ASP A 157 14.20 -21.96 -14.85
C ASP A 157 15.57 -22.46 -15.34
N VAL A 158 15.97 -22.05 -16.54
CA VAL A 158 17.30 -22.34 -17.10
C VAL A 158 18.39 -21.62 -16.30
N GLU A 159 18.20 -20.37 -15.91
CA GLU A 159 19.15 -19.61 -15.08
C GLU A 159 19.34 -20.27 -13.71
N ILE A 160 18.26 -20.77 -13.10
CA ILE A 160 18.32 -21.57 -11.87
C ILE A 160 19.06 -22.90 -12.13
N GLY A 161 18.79 -23.56 -13.24
CA GLY A 161 19.49 -24.78 -13.64
C GLY A 161 21.00 -24.59 -13.80
N ARG A 162 21.42 -23.43 -14.32
CA ARG A 162 22.85 -23.06 -14.41
C ARG A 162 23.45 -22.84 -13.02
N ALA A 163 22.72 -22.17 -12.12
CA ALA A 163 23.17 -21.98 -10.74
C ALA A 163 23.33 -23.31 -9.99
N VAL A 164 22.40 -24.24 -10.16
CA VAL A 164 22.47 -25.59 -9.57
C VAL A 164 23.68 -26.35 -10.11
N ALA A 165 23.92 -26.31 -11.43
CA ALA A 165 25.09 -26.93 -12.04
C ALA A 165 26.39 -26.32 -11.50
N TYR A 166 26.47 -24.99 -11.41
CA TYR A 166 27.62 -24.27 -10.84
C TYR A 166 27.92 -24.71 -9.40
N MET A 167 26.92 -24.70 -8.53
CA MET A 167 27.11 -25.06 -7.11
C MET A 167 27.47 -26.54 -6.92
N ALA A 168 26.80 -27.44 -7.65
CA ALA A 168 27.09 -28.86 -7.58
C ALA A 168 28.49 -29.17 -8.13
N ASN A 169 28.92 -28.50 -9.21
CA ASN A 169 30.25 -28.66 -9.79
C ASN A 169 31.35 -28.14 -8.85
N SER A 170 31.11 -27.02 -8.17
CA SER A 170 31.94 -26.55 -7.06
C SER A 170 32.02 -27.56 -5.90
N GLY A 171 30.96 -28.33 -5.67
CA GLY A 171 30.91 -29.43 -4.69
C GLY A 171 31.47 -30.78 -5.19
N GLY A 172 32.01 -30.85 -6.41
CA GLY A 172 32.63 -32.07 -6.98
C GLY A 172 31.82 -32.80 -8.04
N ALA A 173 30.68 -32.26 -8.49
CA ALA A 173 29.94 -32.79 -9.65
C ALA A 173 30.59 -32.39 -10.98
N LYS A 174 30.06 -32.96 -12.06
CA LYS A 174 30.41 -32.60 -13.46
C LYS A 174 29.12 -32.50 -14.30
N PHE A 175 28.13 -31.79 -13.78
CA PHE A 175 26.89 -31.57 -14.49
C PHE A 175 27.10 -30.56 -15.62
N PRO A 176 26.52 -30.81 -16.81
CA PRO A 176 26.53 -29.83 -17.89
C PRO A 176 25.72 -28.61 -17.49
N GLU A 177 26.16 -27.44 -17.93
CA GLU A 177 25.38 -26.21 -17.80
C GLU A 177 24.22 -26.26 -18.81
N PRO A 178 22.96 -26.09 -18.38
CA PRO A 178 21.83 -26.15 -19.30
C PRO A 178 21.79 -24.92 -20.21
N ASP A 179 21.58 -25.18 -21.49
CA ASP A 179 21.30 -24.15 -22.49
C ASP A 179 19.81 -23.85 -22.57
N ARG A 180 19.47 -22.66 -23.10
CA ARG A 180 18.08 -22.33 -23.44
C ARG A 180 17.56 -23.44 -24.37
N PRO A 181 16.47 -24.15 -24.02
CA PRO A 181 15.81 -25.01 -24.98
C PRO A 181 15.49 -24.18 -26.22
N ALA A 182 15.94 -24.62 -27.39
CA ALA A 182 15.62 -23.92 -28.63
C ALA A 182 14.09 -23.78 -28.67
N ALA A 183 13.61 -22.53 -28.73
CA ALA A 183 12.17 -22.27 -28.85
C ALA A 183 11.65 -23.12 -30.02
N PRO A 184 10.52 -23.83 -29.87
CA PRO A 184 9.94 -24.52 -31.01
C PRO A 184 9.65 -23.46 -32.08
N ALA A 185 10.42 -23.50 -33.16
CA ALA A 185 10.33 -22.58 -34.29
C ALA A 185 9.03 -22.77 -35.12
N ALA A 186 7.94 -23.22 -34.51
CA ALA A 186 6.74 -23.68 -35.20
C ALA A 186 5.44 -22.95 -34.83
N GLU A 187 5.45 -21.95 -33.95
CA GLU A 187 4.23 -21.18 -33.63
C GLU A 187 4.34 -19.66 -33.80
N ALA A 188 5.50 -19.16 -34.28
CA ALA A 188 5.66 -17.76 -34.67
C ALA A 188 5.19 -17.46 -36.12
N ALA A 189 4.73 -18.47 -36.87
CA ALA A 189 4.22 -18.29 -38.24
C ALA A 189 2.71 -18.01 -38.31
N ALA A 190 1.97 -18.02 -37.19
CA ALA A 190 0.50 -17.88 -37.20
C ALA A 190 -0.04 -16.58 -36.56
N ALA A 191 0.81 -15.68 -36.07
CA ALA A 191 0.36 -14.42 -35.47
C ALA A 191 1.23 -13.24 -35.92
N ALA A 192 1.18 -12.94 -37.22
CA ALA A 192 1.49 -11.59 -37.68
C ALA A 192 0.29 -10.69 -37.32
N PRO A 193 0.44 -9.62 -36.52
CA PRO A 193 -0.62 -8.65 -36.33
C PRO A 193 -0.77 -7.84 -37.62
N ALA A 194 -1.96 -7.90 -38.20
CA ALA A 194 -2.37 -7.03 -39.29
C ALA A 194 -2.27 -5.57 -38.83
N GLU A 195 -1.48 -4.80 -39.58
CA GLU A 195 -1.40 -3.36 -39.56
C GLU A 195 -2.81 -2.76 -39.68
N ALA A 196 -3.27 -2.07 -38.63
CA ALA A 196 -4.51 -1.30 -38.68
C ALA A 196 -4.17 0.14 -39.10
N PRO A 197 -4.76 0.67 -40.19
CA PRO A 197 -4.45 2.02 -40.65
C PRO A 197 -5.12 3.06 -39.76
N ALA A 198 -4.38 4.15 -39.54
CA ALA A 198 -4.83 5.34 -38.84
C ALA A 198 -6.08 5.97 -39.46
N LYS A 199 -6.94 6.52 -38.61
CA LYS A 199 -7.86 7.61 -38.97
C LYS A 199 -8.07 8.54 -37.78
#